data_AF-A0A3D5D791-F1
#
_entry.id   AF-A0A3D5D791-F1
#
_cell.length_a   1.000
_cell.length_b   1.000
_cell.length_c   1.000
_cell.angle_alpha   90.00
_cell.angle_beta   90.00
_cell.angle_gamma   90.00
#
_symmetry.space_group_name_H-M   'P 1'
#
loop_
_entity.id
_entity.type
_entity.pdbx_description
1 polymer ?
#
loop_
_entity_poly.entity_id
_entity_poly.type
_entity_poly.pdbx_seq_one_letter_code
_entity_poly.pdbx_strand_id
1 'polypeptide(L)'
;DVMLEYLDSEHIDFGKHIIPEAIQKCRSFSYVYQGYWEDVGTIRTFFEANLDAASELPKFNFFDMEAPIFTRPRFLPASKINGAAIDHAVLSDGCIINRAQISHSIVGVRSLVGDGTMLQRVVMMGADYYESKASIAKRTEAGEPPIGIGSNTRIQNAIIDKNARIGNNCIISPAGKEENCDGGLYYVRDGIVIIPKSTVIQDNTVI
;
A
#
# COMPACT_ATOMS: atom_id res chain seq x y z
N ASP A 1 -37.08 2.39 18.54
CA ASP A 1 -36.23 2.00 17.39
C ASP A 1 -35.38 0.84 17.90
N VAL A 2 -35.62 -0.39 17.44
CA VAL A 2 -35.12 -1.61 18.13
C VAL A 2 -33.62 -1.57 18.34
N MET A 3 -32.87 -1.08 17.35
CA MET A 3 -31.41 -0.99 17.43
C MET A 3 -30.93 0.02 18.47
N LEU A 4 -31.65 1.12 18.69
CA LEU A 4 -31.31 2.11 19.71
C LEU A 4 -31.52 1.55 21.13
N GLU A 5 -32.50 0.67 21.34
CA GLU A 5 -32.74 0.03 22.64
C GLU A 5 -31.61 -0.94 23.03
N TYR A 6 -31.08 -1.71 22.08
CA TYR A 6 -29.92 -2.59 22.35
C TYR A 6 -28.61 -1.82 22.50
N LEU A 7 -28.49 -0.65 21.86
CA LEU A 7 -27.36 0.24 22.02
C LEU A 7 -27.35 0.95 23.38
N ASP A 8 -28.50 1.06 24.05
CA ASP A 8 -28.64 1.57 25.42
C ASP A 8 -28.44 0.45 26.46
N SER A 9 -27.33 -0.27 26.35
CA SER A 9 -26.94 -1.36 27.24
C SER A 9 -25.44 -1.30 27.56
N GLU A 10 -24.98 -2.07 28.54
CA GLU A 10 -23.54 -2.20 28.87
C GLU A 10 -22.78 -3.13 27.90
N HIS A 11 -23.40 -3.57 26.80
CA HIS A 11 -22.77 -4.47 25.84
C HIS A 11 -21.70 -3.77 25.00
N ILE A 12 -20.51 -4.40 24.95
CA ILE A 12 -19.33 -3.83 24.29
C ILE A 12 -19.10 -4.30 22.84
N ASP A 13 -19.82 -5.33 22.36
CA ASP A 13 -19.55 -5.97 21.07
C ASP A 13 -20.85 -6.34 20.34
N PHE A 14 -20.94 -5.92 19.09
CA PHE A 14 -22.14 -6.13 18.27
C PHE A 14 -22.37 -7.61 17.92
N GLY A 15 -21.31 -8.31 17.52
CA GLY A 15 -21.38 -9.69 17.04
C GLY A 15 -21.50 -10.71 18.16
N LYS A 16 -20.88 -10.44 19.32
CA LYS A 16 -20.81 -11.39 20.45
C LYS A 16 -21.91 -11.19 21.50
N HIS A 17 -22.44 -9.97 21.65
CA HIS A 17 -23.44 -9.68 22.68
C HIS A 17 -24.77 -9.27 22.07
N ILE A 18 -24.79 -8.17 21.29
CA ILE A 18 -26.04 -7.56 20.82
C ILE A 18 -26.80 -8.47 19.85
N ILE A 19 -26.14 -8.99 18.80
CA ILE A 19 -26.80 -9.85 17.81
C ILE A 19 -27.35 -11.15 18.44
N PRO A 20 -26.58 -11.91 19.25
CA PRO A 20 -27.10 -13.09 19.93
C PRO A 20 -28.31 -12.82 20.83
N GLU A 21 -28.32 -11.71 21.57
CA GLU A 21 -29.46 -11.33 22.41
C GLU A 21 -30.69 -10.95 21.57
N ALA A 22 -30.49 -10.14 20.52
CA ALA A 22 -31.56 -9.70 19.63
C ALA A 22 -32.24 -10.88 18.92
N ILE A 23 -31.49 -11.94 18.56
CA ILE A 23 -32.06 -13.17 17.97
C ILE A 23 -33.04 -13.86 18.92
N GLN A 24 -32.81 -13.79 20.24
CA GLN A 24 -33.70 -14.44 21.23
C GLN A 24 -35.00 -13.65 21.47
N LYS A 25 -34.94 -12.33 21.33
CA LYS A 25 -36.03 -11.43 21.74
C LYS A 25 -36.78 -10.80 20.57
N CYS A 26 -36.19 -10.78 19.38
CA CYS A 26 -36.72 -10.08 18.21
C CYS A 26 -36.73 -11.00 16.97
N ARG A 27 -37.49 -10.57 15.95
CA ARG A 27 -37.47 -11.23 14.64
C ARG A 27 -36.22 -10.81 13.87
N SER A 28 -35.19 -11.64 13.92
CA SER A 28 -33.97 -11.46 13.13
C SER A 28 -34.08 -12.12 11.76
N PHE A 29 -33.55 -11.45 10.74
CA PHE A 29 -33.50 -11.94 9.36
C PHE A 29 -32.05 -11.96 8.87
N SER A 30 -31.72 -12.88 7.98
CA SER A 30 -30.44 -12.90 7.27
C SER A 30 -30.61 -12.34 5.86
N TYR A 31 -29.54 -11.73 5.36
CA TYR A 31 -29.44 -11.27 3.98
C TYR A 31 -28.22 -11.90 3.34
N VAL A 32 -28.40 -12.56 2.20
CA VAL A 32 -27.31 -13.23 1.49
C VAL A 32 -26.67 -12.23 0.53
N TYR A 33 -25.44 -11.84 0.84
CA TYR A 33 -24.61 -11.03 -0.06
C TYR A 33 -23.78 -11.95 -0.97
N GLN A 34 -23.80 -11.69 -2.28
CA GLN A 34 -23.12 -12.50 -3.30
C GLN A 34 -22.00 -11.75 -4.05
N GLY A 35 -21.75 -10.49 -3.68
CA GLY A 35 -20.69 -9.69 -4.29
C GLY A 35 -19.32 -10.01 -3.69
N TYR A 36 -18.30 -9.33 -4.21
CA TYR A 36 -16.96 -9.40 -3.64
C TYR A 36 -16.93 -8.83 -2.21
N TRP A 37 -16.27 -9.56 -1.32
CA TRP A 37 -15.94 -9.15 0.04
C TRP A 37 -14.64 -9.83 0.46
N GLU A 38 -13.72 -9.08 1.03
CA GLU A 38 -12.43 -9.58 1.50
C GLU A 38 -12.08 -8.86 2.81
N ASP A 39 -11.64 -9.62 3.82
CA ASP A 39 -11.15 -9.07 5.08
C ASP A 39 -9.68 -8.66 4.94
N VAL A 40 -9.44 -7.36 4.79
CA VAL A 40 -8.09 -6.77 4.68
C VAL A 40 -7.44 -6.48 6.04
N GLY A 41 -7.85 -7.20 7.10
CA GLY A 41 -7.32 -7.04 8.47
C GLY A 41 -5.92 -7.62 8.72
N THR A 42 -5.36 -8.41 7.80
CA THR A 42 -4.00 -8.98 7.91
C THR A 42 -3.06 -8.37 6.87
N ILE A 43 -1.75 -8.46 7.09
CA ILE A 43 -0.76 -7.96 6.11
C ILE A 43 -0.87 -8.73 4.79
N ARG A 44 -0.97 -10.06 4.85
CA ARG A 44 -1.15 -10.88 3.65
C ARG A 44 -2.39 -10.49 2.86
N THR A 45 -3.57 -10.44 3.50
CA THR A 45 -4.83 -10.14 2.78
C THR A 45 -4.85 -8.71 2.25
N PHE A 46 -4.34 -7.74 3.01
CA PHE A 46 -4.16 -6.37 2.53
C PHE A 46 -3.27 -6.30 1.28
N PHE A 47 -2.12 -6.97 1.32
CA PHE A 47 -1.14 -6.96 0.23
C PHE A 47 -1.72 -7.59 -1.05
N GLU A 48 -2.29 -8.79 -0.95
CA GLU A 48 -2.84 -9.49 -2.12
C GLU A 48 -4.05 -8.76 -2.70
N ALA A 49 -4.96 -8.24 -1.86
CA ALA A 49 -6.11 -7.47 -2.34
C ALA A 49 -5.70 -6.19 -3.09
N ASN A 50 -4.62 -5.52 -2.66
CA ASN A 50 -4.08 -4.37 -3.40
C ASN A 50 -3.43 -4.78 -4.73
N LEU A 51 -2.64 -5.86 -4.75
CA LEU A 51 -2.01 -6.32 -5.99
C LEU A 51 -3.03 -6.85 -7.01
N ASP A 52 -4.12 -7.48 -6.54
CA ASP A 52 -5.22 -7.96 -7.37
C ASP A 52 -5.85 -6.82 -8.20
N ALA A 53 -5.88 -5.60 -7.67
CA ALA A 53 -6.38 -4.41 -8.38
C ALA A 53 -5.57 -4.06 -9.64
N ALA A 54 -4.35 -4.59 -9.79
CA ALA A 54 -3.53 -4.43 -10.99
C ALA A 54 -3.62 -5.62 -11.97
N SER A 55 -4.39 -6.66 -11.65
CA SER A 55 -4.62 -7.79 -12.54
C SER A 55 -5.49 -7.39 -13.74
N GLU A 56 -5.47 -8.19 -14.80
CA GLU A 56 -6.32 -7.95 -15.99
C GLU A 56 -7.82 -7.97 -15.66
N LEU A 57 -8.21 -8.84 -14.71
CA LEU A 57 -9.58 -9.02 -14.25
C LEU A 57 -9.60 -9.00 -12.71
N PRO A 58 -9.58 -7.80 -12.10
CA PRO A 58 -9.56 -7.67 -10.65
C PRO A 58 -10.90 -8.14 -10.06
N LYS A 59 -10.85 -8.77 -8.89
CA LYS A 59 -12.04 -9.22 -8.16
C LYS A 59 -12.90 -8.04 -7.70
N PHE A 60 -12.25 -6.91 -7.40
CA PHE A 60 -12.91 -5.64 -7.09
C PHE A 60 -12.59 -4.59 -8.14
N ASN A 61 -13.63 -4.03 -8.76
CA ASN A 61 -13.48 -3.10 -9.86
C ASN A 61 -13.63 -1.63 -9.40
N PHE A 62 -12.52 -0.91 -9.30
CA PHE A 62 -12.53 0.54 -9.03
C PHE A 62 -13.03 1.39 -10.21
N PHE A 63 -13.18 0.81 -11.41
CA PHE A 63 -13.63 1.50 -12.62
C PHE A 63 -15.15 1.40 -12.84
N ASP A 64 -15.90 0.87 -11.87
CA ASP A 64 -17.36 0.87 -11.93
C ASP A 64 -17.90 2.30 -11.76
N MET A 65 -18.53 2.80 -12.83
CA MET A 65 -19.09 4.15 -12.89
C MET A 65 -20.53 4.22 -12.35
N GLU A 66 -21.20 3.09 -12.11
CA GLU A 66 -22.52 3.06 -11.48
C GLU A 66 -22.42 3.29 -9.96
N ALA A 67 -21.33 2.79 -9.35
CA ALA A 67 -21.06 2.93 -7.93
C ALA A 67 -19.58 3.28 -7.65
N PRO A 68 -19.11 4.47 -8.04
CA PRO A 68 -17.70 4.84 -7.91
C PRO A 68 -17.26 5.00 -6.45
N ILE A 69 -16.02 4.60 -6.16
CA ILE A 69 -15.38 4.84 -4.86
C ILE A 69 -14.74 6.23 -4.84
N PHE A 70 -15.25 7.09 -3.98
CA PHE A 70 -14.76 8.46 -3.84
C PHE A 70 -13.56 8.56 -2.90
N THR A 71 -12.70 9.54 -3.16
CA THR A 71 -11.60 9.96 -2.29
C THR A 71 -11.39 11.46 -2.37
N ARG A 72 -10.48 12.01 -1.56
CA ARG A 72 -10.16 13.44 -1.56
C ARG A 72 -9.62 13.87 -2.94
N PRO A 73 -10.21 14.90 -3.59
CA PRO A 73 -9.62 15.48 -4.80
C PRO A 73 -8.31 16.21 -4.45
N ARG A 74 -7.21 15.80 -5.09
CA ARG A 74 -5.86 16.35 -4.80
C ARG A 74 -5.31 17.27 -5.90
N PHE A 75 -5.94 17.31 -7.07
CA PHE A 75 -5.50 18.10 -8.23
C PHE A 75 -4.02 17.91 -8.56
N LEU A 76 -3.53 16.67 -8.46
CA LEU A 76 -2.16 16.33 -8.83
C LEU A 76 -2.02 16.33 -10.36
N PRO A 77 -0.82 16.64 -10.89
CA PRO A 77 -0.57 16.50 -12.31
C PRO A 77 -0.63 15.02 -12.73
N ALA A 78 -0.79 14.78 -14.03
CA ALA A 78 -0.61 13.46 -14.60
C ALA A 78 0.79 12.91 -14.27
N SER A 79 0.87 11.59 -14.14
CA SER A 79 2.13 10.90 -13.90
C SER A 79 3.05 10.97 -15.12
N LYS A 80 4.34 11.20 -14.87
CA LYS A 80 5.38 11.30 -15.90
C LYS A 80 6.18 10.00 -15.97
N ILE A 81 6.17 9.36 -17.14
CA ILE A 81 6.92 8.13 -17.40
C ILE A 81 8.02 8.44 -18.41
N ASN A 82 9.27 8.29 -17.99
CA ASN A 82 10.46 8.56 -18.81
C ASN A 82 11.16 7.24 -19.13
N GLY A 83 10.59 6.46 -20.05
CA GLY A 83 11.19 5.22 -20.59
C GLY A 83 11.10 4.01 -19.66
N ALA A 84 9.96 3.75 -19.02
CA ALA A 84 9.75 2.60 -18.15
C ALA A 84 9.09 1.41 -18.88
N ALA A 85 9.37 0.19 -18.42
CA ALA A 85 8.60 -1.01 -18.78
C ALA A 85 7.58 -1.30 -17.66
N ILE A 86 6.30 -1.38 -18.01
CA ILE A 86 5.21 -1.54 -17.07
C ILE A 86 4.38 -2.74 -17.49
N ASP A 87 4.18 -3.68 -16.57
CA ASP A 87 3.45 -4.93 -16.78
C ASP A 87 2.54 -5.19 -15.57
N HIS A 88 1.22 -5.25 -15.76
CA HIS A 88 0.26 -5.47 -14.66
C HIS A 88 0.48 -4.52 -13.47
N ALA A 89 0.34 -3.21 -13.68
CA ALA A 89 0.55 -2.23 -12.62
C ALA A 89 -0.42 -1.05 -12.70
N VAL A 90 -0.78 -0.50 -11.55
CA VAL A 90 -1.58 0.72 -11.45
C VAL A 90 -0.70 1.86 -10.94
N LEU A 91 -0.65 2.96 -11.70
CA LEU A 91 0.08 4.16 -11.35
C LEU A 91 -0.92 5.27 -11.00
N SER A 92 -0.85 5.76 -9.77
CA SER A 92 -1.66 6.89 -9.30
C SER A 92 -1.11 8.22 -9.82
N ASP A 93 -1.82 9.33 -9.60
CA ASP A 93 -1.41 10.66 -10.04
C ASP A 93 -0.10 11.17 -9.43
N GLY A 94 0.58 12.05 -10.16
CA GLY A 94 1.77 12.75 -9.70
C GLY A 94 3.03 11.89 -9.61
N CYS A 95 3.04 10.69 -10.15
CA CYS A 95 4.24 9.85 -10.12
C CYS A 95 5.30 10.35 -11.11
N ILE A 96 6.57 10.12 -10.80
CA ILE A 96 7.70 10.34 -11.70
C ILE A 96 8.50 9.04 -11.77
N ILE A 97 8.42 8.36 -12.91
CA ILE A 97 9.05 7.06 -13.13
C ILE A 97 10.12 7.21 -14.20
N ASN A 98 11.39 6.92 -13.86
CA ASN A 98 12.52 7.07 -14.77
C ASN A 98 13.14 5.71 -15.08
N ARG A 99 13.08 5.25 -16.33
CA ARG A 99 13.80 4.05 -16.81
C ARG A 99 13.73 2.83 -15.87
N ALA A 100 12.55 2.63 -15.26
CA ALA A 100 12.30 1.57 -14.29
C ALA A 100 11.55 0.40 -14.93
N GLN A 101 11.60 -0.76 -14.28
CA GLN A 101 10.80 -1.94 -14.61
C GLN A 101 9.81 -2.19 -13.47
N ILE A 102 8.51 -2.13 -13.75
CA ILE A 102 7.46 -2.25 -12.74
C ILE A 102 6.53 -3.38 -13.16
N SER A 103 6.41 -4.41 -12.33
CA SER A 103 5.59 -5.58 -12.61
C SER A 103 4.70 -5.95 -11.43
N HIS A 104 3.43 -6.29 -11.69
CA HIS A 104 2.48 -6.77 -10.68
C HIS A 104 2.44 -5.87 -9.44
N SER A 105 2.32 -4.56 -9.60
CA SER A 105 2.57 -3.59 -8.52
C SER A 105 1.58 -2.42 -8.51
N ILE A 106 1.39 -1.83 -7.34
CA ILE A 106 0.64 -0.59 -7.15
C ILE A 106 1.61 0.53 -6.80
N VAL A 107 1.57 1.62 -7.56
CA VAL A 107 2.39 2.81 -7.36
C VAL A 107 1.48 3.97 -6.97
N GLY A 108 1.47 4.28 -5.68
CA GLY A 108 0.63 5.30 -5.07
C GLY A 108 1.04 6.72 -5.43
N VAL A 109 0.21 7.69 -5.03
CA VAL A 109 0.32 9.10 -5.43
C VAL A 109 1.70 9.69 -5.14
N ARG A 110 2.21 10.53 -6.05
CA ARG A 110 3.49 11.26 -5.90
C ARG A 110 4.73 10.37 -5.77
N SER A 111 4.65 9.11 -6.15
CA SER A 111 5.80 8.20 -6.08
C SER A 111 6.90 8.64 -7.04
N LEU A 112 8.14 8.62 -6.54
CA LEU A 112 9.34 8.82 -7.37
C LEU A 112 10.10 7.51 -7.44
N VAL A 113 10.41 7.06 -8.67
CA VAL A 113 11.16 5.83 -8.93
C VAL A 113 12.35 6.16 -9.82
N GLY A 114 13.55 5.88 -9.31
CA GLY A 114 14.83 6.13 -9.96
C GLY A 114 15.15 5.21 -11.14
N ASP A 115 16.22 5.56 -11.84
CA ASP A 115 16.73 4.87 -13.03
C ASP A 115 17.11 3.42 -12.72
N GLY A 116 16.82 2.47 -13.61
CA GLY A 116 17.27 1.08 -13.49
C GLY A 116 16.64 0.32 -12.33
N THR A 117 15.66 0.92 -11.65
CA THR A 117 14.98 0.30 -10.51
C THR A 117 13.93 -0.70 -10.97
N MET A 118 13.84 -1.81 -10.24
CA MET A 118 12.92 -2.91 -10.50
C MET A 118 11.97 -3.09 -9.32
N LEU A 119 10.67 -3.00 -9.58
CA LEU A 119 9.60 -3.27 -8.64
C LEU A 119 8.83 -4.50 -9.11
N GLN A 120 8.74 -5.52 -8.26
CA GLN A 120 7.97 -6.73 -8.52
C GLN A 120 7.12 -7.08 -7.32
N ARG A 121 5.78 -7.09 -7.48
CA ARG A 121 4.87 -7.31 -6.34
C ARG A 121 5.15 -6.31 -5.23
N VAL A 122 5.01 -5.02 -5.55
CA VAL A 122 5.23 -3.93 -4.61
C VAL A 122 3.95 -3.11 -4.47
N VAL A 123 3.56 -2.84 -3.22
CA VAL A 123 2.53 -1.85 -2.90
C VAL A 123 3.25 -0.63 -2.34
N MET A 124 3.50 0.36 -3.19
CA MET A 124 4.10 1.63 -2.79
C MET A 124 3.00 2.64 -2.47
N MET A 125 2.88 3.05 -1.21
CA MET A 125 1.84 3.97 -0.74
C MET A 125 2.01 5.40 -1.27
N GLY A 126 3.21 5.73 -1.75
CA GLY A 126 3.55 7.02 -2.34
C GLY A 126 4.00 8.06 -1.33
N ALA A 127 3.68 9.34 -1.57
CA ALA A 127 4.14 10.43 -0.73
C ALA A 127 3.04 11.45 -0.42
N ASP A 128 3.09 12.00 0.80
CA ASP A 128 2.19 13.04 1.28
C ASP A 128 2.43 14.38 0.57
N TYR A 129 3.65 14.62 0.07
CA TYR A 129 4.10 15.85 -0.59
C TYR A 129 5.29 15.57 -1.52
N TYR A 130 5.58 16.51 -2.43
CA TYR A 130 6.88 16.54 -3.12
C TYR A 130 7.91 17.27 -2.28
N GLU A 131 9.16 16.83 -2.32
CA GLU A 131 10.25 17.56 -1.67
C GLU A 131 10.65 18.80 -2.46
N SER A 132 10.94 19.88 -1.73
CA SER A 132 11.55 21.07 -2.33
C SER A 132 13.00 20.79 -2.68
N LYS A 133 13.54 21.50 -3.68
CA LYS A 133 14.96 21.40 -4.06
C LYS A 133 15.90 21.65 -2.88
N ALA A 134 15.56 22.59 -2.00
CA ALA A 134 16.33 22.89 -0.80
C ALA A 134 16.30 21.73 0.22
N SER A 135 15.15 21.07 0.40
CA SER A 135 15.04 19.87 1.25
C SER A 135 15.91 18.74 0.73
N ILE A 136 15.84 18.48 -0.58
CA ILE A 136 16.64 17.45 -1.24
C ILE A 136 18.13 17.73 -1.04
N ALA A 137 18.60 18.95 -1.35
CA ALA A 137 20.00 19.33 -1.20
C ALA A 137 20.50 19.13 0.24
N LYS A 138 19.75 19.63 1.24
CA LYS A 138 20.09 19.47 2.66
C LYS A 138 20.16 18.01 3.09
N ARG A 139 19.25 17.15 2.60
CA ARG A 139 19.23 15.72 2.92
C ARG A 139 20.39 14.99 2.27
N THR A 140 20.67 15.28 1.00
CA THR A 140 21.82 14.72 0.29
C THR A 140 23.13 15.10 0.95
N GLU A 141 23.29 16.34 1.41
CA GLU A 141 24.44 16.79 2.22
C GLU A 141 24.57 16.02 3.53
N ALA A 142 23.44 15.65 4.15
CA ALA A 142 23.39 14.81 5.34
C ALA A 142 23.54 13.30 5.06
N GLY A 143 23.77 12.90 3.80
CA GLY A 143 23.86 11.49 3.40
C GLY A 143 22.53 10.75 3.48
N GLU A 144 21.39 11.45 3.37
CA GLU A 144 20.07 10.83 3.30
C GLU A 144 19.48 10.93 1.88
N PRO A 145 18.90 9.84 1.36
CA PRO A 145 18.22 9.88 0.07
C PRO A 145 16.94 10.75 0.12
N PRO A 146 16.50 11.29 -1.04
CA PRO A 146 15.20 11.92 -1.16
C PRO A 146 14.06 10.89 -0.99
N ILE A 147 12.84 11.38 -0.81
CA ILE A 147 11.61 10.56 -0.77
C ILE A 147 11.45 9.83 -2.09
N GLY A 148 11.08 8.56 -2.01
CA GLY A 148 10.92 7.67 -3.14
C GLY A 148 11.99 6.58 -3.14
N ILE A 149 12.21 6.02 -4.32
CA ILE A 149 13.12 4.90 -4.54
C ILE A 149 14.26 5.38 -5.43
N GLY A 150 15.48 5.25 -4.93
CA GLY A 150 16.71 5.57 -5.63
C GLY A 150 16.93 4.71 -6.88
N SER A 151 18.09 4.90 -7.51
CA SER A 151 18.44 4.24 -8.77
C SER A 151 19.02 2.84 -8.53
N ASN A 152 18.85 1.94 -9.51
CA ASN A 152 19.34 0.56 -9.52
C ASN A 152 18.90 -0.28 -8.31
N THR A 153 17.78 0.10 -7.69
CA THR A 153 17.23 -0.59 -6.53
C THR A 153 16.29 -1.70 -6.97
N ARG A 154 16.30 -2.84 -6.28
CA ARG A 154 15.45 -4.00 -6.58
C ARG A 154 14.57 -4.28 -5.37
N ILE A 155 13.25 -4.24 -5.56
CA ILE A 155 12.27 -4.47 -4.50
C ILE A 155 11.31 -5.57 -4.95
N GLN A 156 11.18 -6.60 -4.11
CA GLN A 156 10.29 -7.73 -4.36
C GLN A 156 9.44 -8.06 -3.13
N ASN A 157 8.13 -8.28 -3.34
CA ASN A 157 7.18 -8.69 -2.29
C ASN A 157 7.21 -7.76 -1.07
N ALA A 158 6.95 -6.47 -1.30
CA ALA A 158 7.10 -5.46 -0.27
C ALA A 158 5.97 -4.41 -0.27
N ILE A 159 5.66 -3.93 0.93
CA ILE A 159 4.87 -2.72 1.17
C ILE A 159 5.83 -1.59 1.50
N ILE A 160 5.80 -0.51 0.72
CA ILE A 160 6.58 0.70 0.96
C ILE A 160 5.63 1.79 1.42
N ASP A 161 5.65 2.11 2.71
CA ASP A 161 4.75 3.11 3.28
C ASP A 161 5.19 4.55 2.92
N LYS A 162 4.35 5.52 3.27
CA LYS A 162 4.44 6.89 2.79
C LYS A 162 5.75 7.54 3.16
N ASN A 163 6.26 8.37 2.26
CA ASN A 163 7.43 9.21 2.49
C ASN A 163 8.72 8.42 2.80
N ALA A 164 8.76 7.11 2.57
CA ALA A 164 9.98 6.33 2.67
C ALA A 164 11.05 6.89 1.71
N ARG A 165 12.30 6.82 2.16
CA ARG A 165 13.50 7.32 1.46
C ARG A 165 14.41 6.13 1.24
N ILE A 166 14.34 5.53 0.07
CA ILE A 166 15.12 4.34 -0.26
C ILE A 166 16.27 4.78 -1.17
N GLY A 167 17.49 4.49 -0.74
CA GLY A 167 18.72 4.83 -1.46
C GLY A 167 18.92 4.10 -2.77
N ASN A 168 20.07 4.34 -3.37
CA ASN A 168 20.52 3.68 -4.60
C ASN A 168 21.03 2.27 -4.31
N ASN A 169 20.99 1.40 -5.32
CA ASN A 169 21.54 0.04 -5.29
C ASN A 169 21.03 -0.83 -4.11
N CYS A 170 19.85 -0.54 -3.59
CA CYS A 170 19.28 -1.31 -2.49
C CYS A 170 18.67 -2.62 -3.03
N ILE A 171 18.69 -3.68 -2.21
CA ILE A 171 17.98 -4.92 -2.49
C ILE A 171 17.02 -5.15 -1.32
N ILE A 172 15.73 -5.21 -1.59
CA ILE A 172 14.70 -5.38 -0.57
C ILE A 172 13.84 -6.58 -0.96
N SER A 173 13.95 -7.67 -0.22
CA SER A 173 13.18 -8.88 -0.51
C SER A 173 12.94 -9.71 0.75
N PRO A 174 11.89 -10.55 0.82
CA PRO A 174 11.73 -11.49 1.93
C PRO A 174 12.68 -12.69 1.85
N ALA A 175 13.49 -12.81 0.80
CA ALA A 175 14.36 -13.96 0.58
C ALA A 175 15.33 -14.16 1.76
N GLY A 176 15.42 -15.41 2.23
CA GLY A 176 16.30 -15.80 3.34
C GLY A 176 15.84 -15.34 4.73
N LYS A 177 14.62 -14.81 4.88
CA LYS A 177 14.06 -14.37 6.16
C LYS A 177 12.96 -15.29 6.66
N GLU A 178 12.74 -15.26 7.96
CA GLU A 178 11.55 -15.85 8.57
C GLU A 178 10.28 -15.13 8.11
N GLU A 179 9.15 -15.82 8.13
CA GLU A 179 7.87 -15.24 7.71
C GLU A 179 7.45 -14.04 8.55
N ASN A 180 7.88 -14.00 9.82
CA ASN A 180 7.56 -12.92 10.75
C ASN A 180 8.82 -12.52 11.53
N CYS A 181 9.38 -11.35 11.23
CA CYS A 181 10.53 -10.83 11.97
C CYS A 181 10.59 -9.29 11.96
N ASP A 182 11.40 -8.74 12.86
CA ASP A 182 11.60 -7.29 13.00
C ASP A 182 13.06 -6.96 12.68
N GLY A 183 13.28 -6.26 11.57
CA GLY A 183 14.55 -5.61 11.25
C GLY A 183 14.48 -4.16 11.70
N GLY A 184 15.54 -3.57 12.25
CA GLY A 184 15.45 -2.22 12.83
C GLY A 184 14.85 -1.12 11.93
N LEU A 185 14.86 -1.32 10.61
CA LEU A 185 14.28 -0.41 9.60
C LEU A 185 13.07 -1.00 8.85
N TYR A 186 12.70 -2.26 9.07
CA TYR A 186 11.67 -2.96 8.32
C TYR A 186 11.01 -4.07 9.14
N TYR A 187 9.80 -4.44 8.78
CA TYR A 187 9.15 -5.63 9.32
C TYR A 187 9.00 -6.68 8.23
N VAL A 188 9.02 -7.95 8.60
CA VAL A 188 8.47 -9.02 7.75
C VAL A 188 7.23 -9.54 8.44
N ARG A 189 6.11 -9.57 7.72
CA ARG A 189 4.88 -10.20 8.19
C ARG A 189 4.32 -11.07 7.08
N ASP A 190 3.99 -12.30 7.42
CA ASP A 190 3.56 -13.34 6.49
C ASP A 190 4.50 -13.56 5.30
N GLY A 191 5.78 -13.15 5.35
CA GLY A 191 6.70 -13.18 4.21
C GLY A 191 6.59 -11.97 3.26
N ILE A 192 6.01 -10.85 3.69
CA ILE A 192 6.04 -9.54 3.00
C ILE A 192 6.95 -8.60 3.78
N VAL A 193 7.87 -7.93 3.09
CA VAL A 193 8.69 -6.87 3.69
C VAL A 193 7.86 -5.58 3.79
N ILE A 194 7.87 -4.92 4.94
CA ILE A 194 7.18 -3.65 5.19
C ILE A 194 8.23 -2.62 5.54
N ILE A 195 8.35 -1.57 4.72
CA ILE A 195 9.15 -0.40 5.03
C ILE A 195 8.22 0.66 5.64
N PRO A 196 8.38 1.01 6.94
CA PRO A 196 7.50 1.95 7.62
C PRO A 196 7.55 3.37 7.05
N LYS A 197 6.54 4.17 7.43
CA LYS A 197 6.43 5.57 7.04
C LYS A 197 7.68 6.36 7.41
N SER A 198 8.17 7.15 6.45
CA SER A 198 9.34 8.04 6.61
C SER A 198 10.66 7.34 6.93
N THR A 199 10.73 6.01 6.81
CA THR A 199 11.98 5.26 7.02
C THR A 199 13.03 5.67 5.99
N VAL A 200 14.29 5.77 6.44
CA VAL A 200 15.46 6.00 5.61
C VAL A 200 16.22 4.68 5.44
N ILE A 201 16.30 4.21 4.20
CA ILE A 201 17.15 3.07 3.81
C ILE A 201 18.33 3.65 3.02
N GLN A 202 19.54 3.43 3.54
CA GLN A 202 20.77 3.97 2.97
C GLN A 202 21.18 3.26 1.69
N ASP A 203 21.99 3.92 0.87
CA ASP A 203 22.52 3.35 -0.36
C ASP A 203 23.20 1.98 -0.10
N ASN A 204 23.03 1.05 -1.03
CA ASN A 204 23.58 -0.31 -1.01
C ASN A 204 23.05 -1.21 0.13
N THR A 205 21.98 -0.81 0.82
CA THR A 205 21.38 -1.65 1.87
C THR A 205 20.75 -2.90 1.25
N VAL A 206 21.06 -4.06 1.83
CA VAL A 206 20.40 -5.33 1.52
C VAL A 206 19.50 -5.65 2.71
N ILE A 207 18.19 -5.60 2.46
CA ILE A 207 17.13 -6.09 3.33
C ILE A 207 16.84 -7.49 2.86
#